data_AF-A0A3D4CDN6-F1
#
_entry.id   AF-A0A3D4CDN6-F1
#
_cell.length_a   1.000
_cell.length_b   1.000
_cell.length_c   1.000
_cell.angle_alpha   90.00
_cell.angle_beta   90.00
_cell.angle_gamma   90.00
#
_symmetry.space_group_name_H-M   'P 1'
#
loop_
_entity.id
_entity.type
_entity.pdbx_description
1 polymer ?
#
loop_
_entity_poly.entity_id
_entity_poly.type
_entity_poly.pdbx_seq_one_letter_code
_entity_poly.pdbx_strand_id
1 'polypeptide(L)'
;MNEYIENVIKTVEKRDNAKPEYIQCVKEVFRSLEKVIEQHPEYVEDDLLTRMAEPDRLITFRVAWVDDAGKTQINRGYRVQFNSSIGPYKGGLRFHPSVNSSIMYFLGFEQTFKNSLTGLPMGGAKGGSDFDPRGKSKGEIMRFCQAFMTELYRHIGPNVDVPAGDIGVGAREIGFLFGQYKRISDAFENGVITGKGLSYGGSLIRPEATGYGAVYYLCEVLKHEEDKLKGKTVAVSGFGNVAWGACKKLAELGAIPVTISGPDGYIYDKDGIITEEKINYLLEMRASGRDRCEDYADKFGVPFYKGEKPWGIKVDIAMPCATQNEIGIKEAKQIIANGTKYYIEVANMPTTEEALNFLIDRNDVIVAPSKAVNAGGVCVSGLEMSQNSQRLSWTAEEVDEKLHNAMINIHKHSVEAAEKYGLGYDLVAGANIAGFEKVAEAMMAQGIY
;
A
#
# COMPACT_ATOMS: atom_id res chain seq x y z
N MET A 1 -0.87 -24.99 -15.24
CA MET A 1 -1.70 -23.79 -15.31
C MET A 1 -3.06 -24.19 -15.81
N ASN A 2 -4.03 -24.16 -14.92
CA ASN A 2 -5.44 -24.44 -15.15
C ASN A 2 -5.97 -23.64 -16.38
N GLU A 3 -6.66 -24.34 -17.29
CA GLU A 3 -7.14 -23.79 -18.57
C GLU A 3 -8.06 -22.58 -18.38
N TYR A 4 -8.90 -22.57 -17.34
CA TYR A 4 -9.77 -21.44 -17.02
C TYR A 4 -8.95 -20.19 -16.72
N ILE A 5 -7.95 -20.30 -15.84
CA ILE A 5 -7.06 -19.19 -15.49
C ILE A 5 -6.32 -18.66 -16.73
N GLU A 6 -5.81 -19.54 -17.60
CA GLU A 6 -5.14 -19.10 -18.83
C GLU A 6 -6.07 -18.30 -19.75
N ASN A 7 -7.31 -18.75 -19.90
CA ASN A 7 -8.29 -18.11 -20.76
C ASN A 7 -8.72 -16.75 -20.22
N VAL A 8 -8.86 -16.61 -18.90
CA VAL A 8 -9.11 -15.33 -18.24
C VAL A 8 -7.93 -14.37 -18.47
N ILE A 9 -6.70 -14.83 -18.26
CA ILE A 9 -5.49 -14.02 -18.50
C ILE A 9 -5.42 -13.56 -19.97
N LYS A 10 -5.65 -14.45 -20.94
CA LYS A 10 -5.68 -14.10 -22.37
C LYS A 10 -6.77 -13.07 -22.68
N THR A 11 -7.92 -13.15 -22.00
CA THR A 11 -9.01 -12.17 -22.14
C THR A 11 -8.58 -10.80 -21.66
N VAL A 12 -7.96 -10.73 -20.47
CA VAL A 12 -7.40 -9.50 -19.91
C VAL A 12 -6.30 -8.93 -20.81
N GLU A 13 -5.35 -9.75 -21.26
CA GLU A 13 -4.29 -9.31 -22.18
C GLU A 13 -4.83 -8.72 -23.48
N LYS A 14 -5.87 -9.36 -24.06
CA LYS A 14 -6.48 -8.88 -25.29
C LYS A 14 -7.20 -7.54 -25.08
N ARG A 15 -7.99 -7.43 -24.01
CA ARG A 15 -8.83 -6.25 -23.72
C ARG A 15 -8.02 -5.06 -23.20
N ASP A 16 -7.03 -5.33 -22.35
CA ASP A 16 -6.28 -4.35 -21.58
C ASP A 16 -4.79 -4.27 -22.01
N ASN A 17 -4.47 -4.63 -23.26
CA ASN A 17 -3.10 -4.72 -23.80
C ASN A 17 -2.18 -3.49 -23.54
N ALA A 18 -2.74 -2.29 -23.40
CA ALA A 18 -2.02 -1.06 -23.11
C ALA A 18 -1.79 -0.83 -21.59
N LYS A 19 -2.07 -1.84 -20.75
CA LYS A 19 -1.95 -1.78 -19.29
C LYS A 19 -0.97 -2.83 -18.75
N PRO A 20 0.34 -2.70 -18.99
CA PRO A 20 1.31 -3.74 -18.65
C PRO A 20 1.39 -4.00 -17.14
N GLU A 21 1.37 -2.96 -16.30
CA GLU A 21 1.38 -3.12 -14.83
C GLU A 21 0.13 -3.86 -14.33
N TYR A 22 -1.03 -3.61 -14.94
CA TYR A 22 -2.26 -4.32 -14.61
C TYR A 22 -2.20 -5.80 -15.02
N ILE A 23 -1.77 -6.07 -16.26
CA ILE A 23 -1.65 -7.44 -16.78
C ILE A 23 -0.67 -8.26 -15.94
N GLN A 24 0.47 -7.69 -15.56
CA GLN A 24 1.45 -8.36 -14.69
C GLN A 24 0.78 -8.76 -13.37
N CYS A 25 0.09 -7.83 -12.72
CA CYS A 25 -0.55 -8.07 -11.44
C CYS A 25 -1.65 -9.14 -11.51
N VAL A 26 -2.49 -9.13 -12.56
CA VAL A 26 -3.50 -10.19 -12.76
C VAL A 26 -2.86 -11.56 -12.91
N LYS A 27 -1.76 -11.67 -13.69
CA LYS A 27 -1.03 -12.92 -13.86
C LYS A 27 -0.47 -13.44 -12.54
N GLU A 28 0.20 -12.58 -11.78
CA GLU A 28 0.79 -12.93 -10.49
C GLU A 28 -0.26 -13.43 -9.50
N VAL A 29 -1.36 -12.70 -9.33
CA VAL A 29 -2.44 -13.10 -8.41
C VAL A 29 -3.13 -14.36 -8.90
N PHE A 30 -3.61 -14.42 -10.14
CA PHE A 30 -4.42 -15.56 -10.61
C PHE A 30 -3.63 -16.87 -10.67
N ARG A 31 -2.33 -16.84 -11.00
CA ARG A 31 -1.50 -18.05 -10.96
C ARG A 31 -1.44 -18.67 -9.57
N SER A 32 -1.41 -17.85 -8.51
CA SER A 32 -1.40 -18.36 -7.13
C SER A 32 -2.75 -18.98 -6.69
N LEU A 33 -3.82 -18.81 -7.47
CA LEU A 33 -5.15 -19.35 -7.18
C LEU A 33 -5.42 -20.71 -7.84
N GLU A 34 -4.46 -21.29 -8.58
CA GLU A 34 -4.66 -22.54 -9.35
C GLU A 34 -5.31 -23.65 -8.51
N LYS A 35 -4.74 -23.95 -7.34
CA LYS A 35 -5.28 -24.98 -6.43
C LYS A 35 -6.65 -24.65 -5.84
N VAL A 36 -6.98 -23.36 -5.72
CA VAL A 36 -8.29 -22.90 -5.24
C VAL A 36 -9.33 -23.19 -6.32
N ILE A 37 -9.07 -22.73 -7.54
CA ILE A 37 -9.98 -22.90 -8.68
C ILE A 37 -10.25 -24.38 -8.98
N GLU A 38 -9.24 -25.24 -8.86
CA GLU A 38 -9.41 -26.69 -9.06
C GLU A 38 -10.41 -27.34 -8.08
N GLN A 39 -10.60 -26.76 -6.89
CA GLN A 39 -11.50 -27.27 -5.86
C GLN A 39 -12.91 -26.65 -5.92
N HIS A 40 -13.10 -25.62 -6.74
CA HIS A 40 -14.32 -24.82 -6.82
C HIS A 40 -14.84 -24.73 -8.27
N PRO A 41 -15.41 -25.82 -8.82
CA PRO A 41 -15.96 -25.82 -10.17
C PRO A 41 -17.05 -24.75 -10.37
N GLU A 42 -17.80 -24.41 -9.32
CA GLU A 42 -18.80 -23.35 -9.33
C GLU A 42 -18.22 -21.98 -9.68
N TYR A 43 -16.95 -21.70 -9.37
CA TYR A 43 -16.30 -20.44 -9.76
C TYR A 43 -16.03 -20.37 -11.27
N VAL A 44 -15.84 -21.53 -11.90
CA VAL A 44 -15.66 -21.64 -13.35
C VAL A 44 -17.00 -21.49 -14.06
N GLU A 45 -18.06 -22.11 -13.53
CA GLU A 45 -19.42 -22.05 -14.08
C GLU A 45 -19.96 -20.62 -14.16
N ASP A 46 -19.72 -19.80 -13.14
CA ASP A 46 -20.16 -18.40 -13.05
C ASP A 46 -19.13 -17.37 -13.56
N ASP A 47 -18.06 -17.85 -14.19
CA ASP A 47 -16.94 -17.05 -14.73
C ASP A 47 -16.40 -15.99 -13.75
N LEU A 48 -16.18 -16.42 -12.51
CA LEU A 48 -15.85 -15.56 -11.38
C LEU A 48 -14.58 -14.73 -11.59
N LEU A 49 -13.50 -15.32 -12.12
CA LEU A 49 -12.23 -14.62 -12.31
C LEU A 49 -12.30 -13.56 -13.41
N THR A 50 -13.05 -13.79 -14.49
CA THR A 50 -13.26 -12.76 -15.53
C THR A 50 -14.01 -11.57 -14.95
N ARG A 51 -15.06 -11.84 -14.14
CA ARG A 51 -15.81 -10.80 -13.42
C ARG A 51 -14.91 -10.04 -12.45
N MET A 52 -14.10 -10.74 -11.65
CA MET A 52 -13.15 -10.13 -10.73
C MET A 52 -12.04 -9.34 -11.42
N ALA A 53 -11.72 -9.61 -12.68
CA ALA A 53 -10.72 -8.89 -13.47
C ALA A 53 -11.31 -7.72 -14.28
N GLU A 54 -12.60 -7.45 -14.19
CA GLU A 54 -13.20 -6.22 -14.71
C GLU A 54 -13.56 -5.33 -13.52
N PRO A 55 -13.07 -4.08 -13.43
CA PRO A 55 -13.55 -3.17 -12.40
C PRO A 55 -15.03 -2.87 -12.58
N ASP A 56 -15.79 -2.84 -11.47
CA ASP A 56 -17.20 -2.44 -11.49
C ASP A 56 -17.43 -1.11 -12.21
N ARG A 57 -16.49 -0.16 -12.07
CA ARG A 57 -16.56 1.15 -12.74
C ARG A 57 -15.19 1.82 -12.90
N LEU A 58 -14.96 2.36 -14.10
CA LEU A 58 -13.91 3.34 -14.38
C LEU A 58 -14.51 4.73 -14.61
N ILE A 59 -14.05 5.72 -13.86
CA ILE A 59 -14.39 7.13 -14.04
C ILE A 59 -13.11 7.88 -14.44
N THR A 60 -13.17 8.59 -15.57
CA THR A 60 -12.12 9.51 -16.00
C THR A 60 -12.72 10.87 -16.30
N PHE A 61 -12.06 11.94 -15.88
CA PHE A 61 -12.60 13.28 -16.00
C PHE A 61 -11.50 14.34 -16.18
N ARG A 62 -11.89 15.48 -16.76
CA ARG A 62 -11.01 16.63 -16.93
C ARG A 62 -10.95 17.42 -15.61
N VAL A 63 -9.75 17.82 -15.21
CA VAL A 63 -9.50 18.69 -14.06
C VAL A 63 -8.91 20.00 -14.59
N ALA A 64 -9.75 21.03 -14.73
CA ALA A 64 -9.32 22.35 -15.14
C ALA A 64 -9.13 23.26 -13.92
N TRP A 65 -7.97 23.91 -13.82
CA TRP A 65 -7.62 24.77 -12.69
C TRP A 65 -6.73 25.93 -13.16
N VAL A 66 -6.45 26.89 -12.28
CA VAL A 66 -5.67 28.10 -12.61
C VAL A 66 -4.48 28.19 -11.67
N ASP A 67 -3.29 28.42 -12.22
CA ASP A 67 -2.05 28.60 -11.45
C ASP A 67 -1.96 30.01 -10.80
N ASP A 68 -0.92 30.26 -10.01
CA ASP A 68 -0.77 31.56 -9.33
C ASP A 68 -0.51 32.73 -10.29
N ALA A 69 -0.09 32.45 -11.54
CA ALA A 69 0.09 33.44 -12.59
C ALA A 69 -1.21 33.70 -13.39
N GLY A 70 -2.33 33.09 -13.00
CA GLY A 70 -3.61 33.24 -13.70
C GLY A 70 -3.73 32.41 -14.97
N LYS A 71 -2.80 31.49 -15.24
CA LYS A 71 -2.82 30.64 -16.43
C LYS A 71 -3.61 29.35 -16.17
N THR A 72 -4.47 29.02 -17.11
CA THR A 72 -5.25 27.78 -17.10
C THR A 72 -4.35 26.56 -17.30
N GLN A 73 -4.57 25.56 -16.46
CA GLN A 73 -3.89 24.27 -16.46
C GLN A 73 -4.95 23.16 -16.59
N ILE A 74 -4.60 22.06 -17.26
CA ILE A 74 -5.49 20.93 -17.49
C ILE A 74 -4.77 19.63 -17.11
N ASN A 75 -5.42 18.83 -16.28
CA ASN A 75 -4.97 17.51 -15.88
C ASN A 75 -6.11 16.51 -16.04
N ARG A 76 -5.78 15.21 -15.94
CA ARG A 76 -6.76 14.12 -15.97
C ARG A 76 -6.95 13.56 -14.57
N GLY A 77 -8.21 13.39 -14.16
CA GLY A 77 -8.61 12.71 -12.94
C GLY A 77 -9.09 11.29 -13.22
N TYR A 78 -8.85 10.40 -12.26
CA TYR A 78 -9.22 8.98 -12.31
C TYR A 78 -9.87 8.54 -11.00
N ARG A 79 -10.88 7.67 -11.10
CA ARG A 79 -11.34 6.78 -10.03
C ARG A 79 -11.74 5.43 -10.61
N VAL A 80 -11.05 4.38 -10.20
CA VAL A 80 -11.34 2.97 -10.51
C VAL A 80 -11.97 2.36 -9.28
N GLN A 81 -13.28 2.14 -9.33
CA GLN A 81 -14.06 1.42 -8.33
C GLN A 81 -14.03 -0.04 -8.76
N PHE A 82 -13.14 -0.82 -8.13
CA PHE A 82 -12.76 -2.13 -8.68
C PHE A 82 -13.74 -3.21 -8.25
N ASN A 83 -13.98 -3.35 -6.95
CA ASN A 83 -14.90 -4.36 -6.42
C ASN A 83 -15.52 -3.87 -5.10
N SER A 84 -16.84 -3.91 -4.97
CA SER A 84 -17.57 -3.55 -3.74
C SER A 84 -18.23 -4.74 -3.02
N SER A 85 -17.87 -5.97 -3.35
CA SER A 85 -18.61 -7.15 -2.86
C SER A 85 -18.58 -7.30 -1.34
N ILE A 86 -17.56 -6.77 -0.66
CA ILE A 86 -17.41 -6.87 0.81
C ILE A 86 -17.53 -5.52 1.55
N GLY A 87 -17.94 -4.46 0.88
CA GLY A 87 -18.13 -3.13 1.48
C GLY A 87 -17.91 -1.98 0.51
N PRO A 88 -17.98 -0.72 0.97
CA PRO A 88 -17.73 0.46 0.13
C PRO A 88 -16.36 0.36 -0.55
N TYR A 89 -16.27 0.87 -1.78
CA TYR A 89 -14.98 1.00 -2.46
C TYR A 89 -13.99 1.75 -1.57
N LYS A 90 -12.76 1.25 -1.45
CA LYS A 90 -11.77 1.85 -0.56
C LYS A 90 -10.39 1.86 -1.20
N GLY A 91 -9.79 3.04 -1.26
CA GLY A 91 -8.37 3.17 -1.57
C GLY A 91 -7.92 4.58 -1.94
N GLY A 92 -6.60 4.76 -1.93
CA GLY A 92 -5.96 6.07 -2.00
C GLY A 92 -6.10 6.83 -3.32
N LEU A 93 -5.79 8.12 -3.26
CA LEU A 93 -5.62 9.04 -4.39
C LEU A 93 -4.15 9.33 -4.59
N ARG A 94 -3.62 9.16 -5.81
CA ARG A 94 -2.23 9.46 -6.17
C ARG A 94 -2.15 10.69 -7.07
N PHE A 95 -1.38 11.71 -6.70
CA PHE A 95 -1.06 12.85 -7.55
C PHE A 95 0.41 12.77 -7.95
N HIS A 96 0.65 12.29 -9.17
CA HIS A 96 2.00 12.12 -9.70
C HIS A 96 1.98 12.12 -11.23
N PRO A 97 2.95 12.73 -11.93
CA PRO A 97 2.96 12.84 -13.39
C PRO A 97 2.99 11.48 -14.13
N SER A 98 3.32 10.37 -13.45
CA SER A 98 3.27 9.03 -14.05
C SER A 98 1.88 8.39 -14.04
N VAL A 99 0.90 8.96 -13.33
CA VAL A 99 -0.44 8.36 -13.20
C VAL A 99 -1.11 8.20 -14.56
N ASN A 100 -1.53 6.97 -14.85
CA ASN A 100 -2.29 6.59 -16.04
C ASN A 100 -3.31 5.50 -15.69
N SER A 101 -4.12 5.06 -16.66
CA SER A 101 -5.14 4.03 -16.42
C SER A 101 -4.56 2.67 -16.02
N SER A 102 -3.40 2.27 -16.55
CA SER A 102 -2.72 1.03 -16.17
C SER A 102 -2.41 0.97 -14.69
N ILE A 103 -1.75 2.01 -14.17
CA ILE A 103 -1.36 2.12 -12.76
C ILE A 103 -2.61 2.14 -11.86
N MET A 104 -3.68 2.81 -12.28
CA MET A 104 -4.93 2.86 -11.50
C MET A 104 -5.65 1.52 -11.45
N TYR A 105 -5.66 0.75 -12.55
CA TYR A 105 -6.24 -0.60 -12.59
C TYR A 105 -5.45 -1.55 -11.69
N PHE A 106 -4.14 -1.62 -11.89
CA PHE A 106 -3.23 -2.41 -11.05
C PHE A 106 -3.43 -2.14 -9.56
N LEU A 107 -3.34 -0.87 -9.16
CA LEU A 107 -3.47 -0.51 -7.75
C LEU A 107 -4.88 -0.76 -7.22
N GLY A 108 -5.92 -0.61 -8.05
CA GLY A 108 -7.30 -0.89 -7.66
C GLY A 108 -7.55 -2.39 -7.43
N PHE A 109 -7.03 -3.23 -8.32
CA PHE A 109 -7.11 -4.69 -8.22
C PHE A 109 -6.39 -5.22 -6.97
N GLU A 110 -5.14 -4.83 -6.75
CA GLU A 110 -4.41 -5.18 -5.52
C GLU A 110 -5.10 -4.68 -4.23
N GLN A 111 -5.74 -3.51 -4.31
CA GLN A 111 -6.44 -2.94 -3.17
C GLN A 111 -7.66 -3.79 -2.75
N THR A 112 -8.31 -4.49 -3.68
CA THR A 112 -9.40 -5.44 -3.38
C THR A 112 -8.93 -6.52 -2.41
N PHE A 113 -7.85 -7.23 -2.76
CA PHE A 113 -7.33 -8.33 -1.94
C PHE A 113 -6.71 -7.84 -0.64
N LYS A 114 -5.98 -6.72 -0.68
CA LYS A 114 -5.42 -6.09 0.52
C LYS A 114 -6.50 -5.71 1.53
N ASN A 115 -7.60 -5.12 1.07
CA ASN A 115 -8.67 -4.69 1.95
C ASN A 115 -9.42 -5.91 2.51
N SER A 116 -9.64 -6.93 1.68
CA SER A 116 -10.21 -8.21 2.10
C SER A 116 -9.44 -8.83 3.27
N LEU A 117 -8.10 -8.88 3.17
CA LEU A 117 -7.21 -9.43 4.20
C LEU A 117 -7.39 -8.80 5.58
N THR A 118 -7.77 -7.52 5.66
CA THR A 118 -7.96 -6.84 6.96
C THR A 118 -9.09 -7.41 7.80
N GLY A 119 -10.00 -8.21 7.21
CA GLY A 119 -11.21 -8.67 7.87
C GLY A 119 -12.32 -7.62 7.95
N LEU A 120 -12.01 -6.34 7.74
CA LEU A 120 -12.97 -5.23 7.76
C LEU A 120 -13.83 -5.17 6.48
N PRO A 121 -15.02 -4.54 6.53
CA PRO A 121 -15.93 -4.45 5.38
C PRO A 121 -15.50 -3.34 4.41
N MET A 122 -14.50 -3.61 3.58
CA MET A 122 -13.93 -2.65 2.62
C MET A 122 -13.71 -3.31 1.26
N GLY A 123 -14.36 -2.77 0.22
CA GLY A 123 -14.08 -3.13 -1.18
C GLY A 123 -12.78 -2.50 -1.69
N GLY A 124 -12.40 -2.72 -2.95
CA GLY A 124 -11.17 -2.21 -3.55
C GLY A 124 -11.38 -1.06 -4.53
N ALA A 125 -10.56 -0.01 -4.44
CA ALA A 125 -10.53 1.07 -5.42
C ALA A 125 -9.19 1.81 -5.46
N LYS A 126 -8.96 2.57 -6.53
CA LYS A 126 -7.86 3.55 -6.60
C LYS A 126 -8.26 4.75 -7.42
N GLY A 127 -7.65 5.90 -7.17
CA GLY A 127 -7.82 7.08 -8.01
C GLY A 127 -6.61 7.99 -7.98
N GLY A 128 -6.71 9.13 -8.64
CA GLY A 128 -5.61 10.06 -8.72
C GLY A 128 -5.65 10.97 -9.91
N SER A 129 -4.51 11.60 -10.19
CA SER A 129 -4.32 12.49 -11.32
C SER A 129 -2.85 12.53 -11.74
N ASP A 130 -2.62 12.82 -13.02
CA ASP A 130 -1.32 13.16 -13.60
C ASP A 130 -0.77 14.53 -13.13
N PHE A 131 -1.47 15.21 -12.22
CA PHE A 131 -1.02 16.42 -11.55
C PHE A 131 0.27 16.19 -10.74
N ASP A 132 1.26 17.05 -10.98
CA ASP A 132 2.51 17.07 -10.21
C ASP A 132 2.41 18.13 -9.09
N PRO A 133 2.32 17.73 -7.81
CA PRO A 133 2.28 18.66 -6.69
C PRO A 133 3.64 19.30 -6.39
N ARG A 134 4.75 18.82 -6.98
CA ARG A 134 6.08 19.40 -6.77
C ARG A 134 6.16 20.81 -7.33
N GLY A 135 6.81 21.68 -6.57
CA GLY A 135 6.97 23.10 -6.89
C GLY A 135 5.67 23.91 -6.90
N LYS A 136 4.53 23.33 -6.50
CA LYS A 136 3.25 24.04 -6.44
C LYS A 136 3.06 24.78 -5.13
N SER A 137 2.48 25.96 -5.20
CA SER A 137 2.11 26.72 -4.01
C SER A 137 0.95 26.05 -3.28
N LYS A 138 0.76 26.42 -2.00
CA LYS A 138 -0.43 26.01 -1.24
C LYS A 138 -1.73 26.41 -1.97
N GLY A 139 -1.75 27.57 -2.61
CA GLY A 139 -2.92 28.07 -3.34
C GLY A 139 -3.24 27.24 -4.58
N GLU A 140 -2.22 26.88 -5.35
CA GLU A 140 -2.35 26.02 -6.53
C GLU A 140 -2.87 24.63 -6.17
N ILE A 141 -2.30 24.01 -5.14
CA ILE A 141 -2.72 22.69 -4.66
C ILE A 141 -4.17 22.74 -4.18
N MET A 142 -4.55 23.78 -3.44
CA MET A 142 -5.93 23.96 -2.99
C MET A 142 -6.90 24.07 -4.16
N ARG A 143 -6.60 24.91 -5.17
CA ARG A 143 -7.44 25.07 -6.37
C ARG A 143 -7.53 23.79 -7.18
N PHE A 144 -6.43 23.05 -7.31
CA PHE A 144 -6.42 21.73 -7.94
C PHE A 144 -7.34 20.74 -7.21
N CYS A 145 -7.17 20.58 -5.88
CA CYS A 145 -8.02 19.71 -5.08
C CYS A 145 -9.50 20.09 -5.18
N GLN A 146 -9.82 21.39 -5.19
CA GLN A 146 -11.19 21.87 -5.35
C GLN A 146 -11.75 21.52 -6.73
N ALA A 147 -11.01 21.76 -7.81
CA ALA A 147 -11.43 21.38 -9.16
C ALA A 147 -11.62 19.86 -9.30
N PHE A 148 -10.70 19.08 -8.74
CA PHE A 148 -10.76 17.61 -8.73
C PHE A 148 -11.99 17.09 -7.99
N MET A 149 -12.25 17.57 -6.78
CA MET A 149 -13.39 17.14 -5.97
C MET A 149 -14.73 17.62 -6.53
N THR A 150 -14.76 18.72 -7.29
CA THR A 150 -15.99 19.23 -7.91
C THR A 150 -16.60 18.25 -8.91
N GLU A 151 -15.80 17.36 -9.50
CA GLU A 151 -16.33 16.21 -10.25
C GLU A 151 -16.38 14.94 -9.41
N LEU A 152 -15.35 14.64 -8.61
CA LEU A 152 -15.29 13.37 -7.87
C LEU A 152 -16.45 13.19 -6.87
N TYR A 153 -16.95 14.26 -6.24
CA TYR A 153 -17.90 14.16 -5.12
C TYR A 153 -19.15 13.34 -5.44
N ARG A 154 -19.65 13.38 -6.67
CA ARG A 154 -20.89 12.68 -7.09
C ARG A 154 -20.72 11.17 -7.25
N HIS A 155 -19.47 10.69 -7.19
CA HIS A 155 -19.10 9.29 -7.38
C HIS A 155 -18.64 8.63 -6.08
N ILE A 156 -18.53 9.40 -4.99
CA ILE A 156 -18.02 8.95 -3.70
C ILE A 156 -19.01 9.24 -2.58
N GLY A 157 -18.79 8.64 -1.41
CA GLY A 157 -19.64 8.83 -0.25
C GLY A 157 -19.30 7.82 0.86
N PRO A 158 -19.68 8.07 2.12
CA PRO A 158 -19.32 7.20 3.25
C PRO A 158 -19.71 5.72 3.07
N ASN A 159 -20.79 5.44 2.33
CA ASN A 159 -21.31 4.10 2.07
C ASN A 159 -21.13 3.66 0.61
N VAL A 160 -20.41 4.42 -0.21
CA VAL A 160 -20.23 4.16 -1.65
C VAL A 160 -18.75 3.94 -1.94
N ASP A 161 -17.94 4.97 -1.74
CA ASP A 161 -16.52 4.97 -2.03
C ASP A 161 -15.80 5.95 -1.11
N VAL A 162 -14.76 5.49 -0.41
CA VAL A 162 -14.03 6.23 0.62
C VAL A 162 -12.55 6.38 0.24
N PRO A 163 -12.17 7.48 -0.42
CA PRO A 163 -10.78 7.75 -0.76
C PRO A 163 -9.85 7.92 0.46
N ALA A 164 -8.54 7.97 0.19
CA ALA A 164 -7.49 8.23 1.17
C ALA A 164 -6.29 8.91 0.51
N GLY A 165 -5.25 9.20 1.29
CA GLY A 165 -3.96 9.64 0.74
C GLY A 165 -3.16 8.51 0.08
N ASP A 166 -2.29 8.89 -0.86
CA ASP A 166 -1.23 8.09 -1.48
C ASP A 166 -0.08 9.05 -1.89
N ILE A 167 0.82 8.65 -2.78
CA ILE A 167 1.91 9.52 -3.28
C ILE A 167 1.32 10.84 -3.81
N GLY A 168 1.83 11.97 -3.30
CA GLY A 168 1.37 13.31 -3.67
C GLY A 168 0.07 13.78 -3.00
N VAL A 169 -0.57 12.95 -2.17
CA VAL A 169 -1.81 13.28 -1.44
C VAL A 169 -1.63 12.98 0.04
N GLY A 170 -1.25 13.99 0.82
CA GLY A 170 -1.15 13.92 2.28
C GLY A 170 -2.31 14.59 3.00
N ALA A 171 -2.17 14.79 4.31
CA ALA A 171 -3.20 15.42 5.14
C ALA A 171 -3.64 16.81 4.63
N ARG A 172 -2.72 17.57 4.00
CA ARG A 172 -3.02 18.86 3.37
C ARG A 172 -4.03 18.71 2.24
N GLU A 173 -3.75 17.84 1.27
CA GLU A 173 -4.65 17.58 0.13
C GLU A 173 -5.97 17.01 0.61
N ILE A 174 -5.95 16.05 1.55
CA ILE A 174 -7.16 15.48 2.16
C ILE A 174 -8.03 16.56 2.80
N GLY A 175 -7.44 17.54 3.49
CA GLY A 175 -8.16 18.69 4.03
C GLY A 175 -8.85 19.53 2.95
N PHE A 176 -8.16 19.84 1.85
CA PHE A 176 -8.75 20.62 0.75
C PHE A 176 -9.84 19.84 0.00
N LEU A 177 -9.61 18.56 -0.26
CA LEU A 177 -10.58 17.64 -0.88
C LEU A 177 -11.84 17.55 -0.01
N PHE A 178 -11.69 17.29 1.29
CA PHE A 178 -12.81 17.21 2.22
C PHE A 178 -13.56 18.55 2.34
N GLY A 179 -12.84 19.66 2.41
CA GLY A 179 -13.44 21.00 2.48
C GLY A 179 -14.32 21.30 1.28
N GLN A 180 -13.88 20.93 0.07
CA GLN A 180 -14.67 21.09 -1.14
C GLN A 180 -15.85 20.10 -1.19
N TYR A 181 -15.64 18.85 -0.78
CA TYR A 181 -16.73 17.86 -0.68
C TYR A 181 -17.85 18.41 0.21
N LYS A 182 -17.53 18.78 1.45
CA LYS A 182 -18.46 19.33 2.44
C LYS A 182 -19.22 20.54 1.90
N ARG A 183 -18.56 21.41 1.13
CA ARG A 183 -19.17 22.60 0.54
C ARG A 183 -20.23 22.26 -0.52
N ILE A 184 -19.99 21.22 -1.33
CA ILE A 184 -20.87 20.87 -2.45
C ILE A 184 -21.98 19.90 -2.01
N SER A 185 -21.67 18.95 -1.13
CA SER A 185 -22.65 17.99 -0.62
C SER A 185 -23.61 18.61 0.39
N ASP A 186 -23.28 19.78 0.94
CA ASP A 186 -24.01 20.44 2.02
C ASP A 186 -24.21 19.54 3.26
N ALA A 187 -23.23 18.66 3.50
CA ALA A 187 -23.27 17.69 4.60
C ALA A 187 -21.88 17.48 5.20
N PHE A 188 -21.82 17.21 6.52
CA PHE A 188 -20.54 17.01 7.19
C PHE A 188 -19.82 15.75 6.70
N GLU A 189 -20.53 14.62 6.59
CA GLU A 189 -20.10 13.34 5.97
C GLU A 189 -18.59 13.05 6.00
N ASN A 190 -17.95 13.24 7.15
CA ASN A 190 -16.49 13.16 7.26
C ASN A 190 -15.94 11.72 7.09
N GLY A 191 -16.81 10.72 7.12
CA GLY A 191 -16.52 9.35 6.71
C GLY A 191 -16.28 9.15 5.21
N VAL A 192 -16.50 10.17 4.37
CA VAL A 192 -16.25 10.09 2.91
C VAL A 192 -14.77 9.94 2.56
N ILE A 193 -13.86 10.36 3.44
CA ILE A 193 -12.43 10.32 3.17
C ILE A 193 -11.66 10.02 4.46
N THR A 194 -10.56 9.28 4.34
CA THR A 194 -9.71 8.86 5.47
C THR A 194 -8.32 9.48 5.39
N GLY A 195 -7.57 9.49 6.49
CA GLY A 195 -6.33 10.25 6.59
C GLY A 195 -6.56 11.73 6.88
N LYS A 196 -7.67 12.04 7.56
CA LYS A 196 -8.04 13.40 7.95
C LYS A 196 -7.14 13.91 9.08
N GLY A 197 -7.07 15.22 9.23
CA GLY A 197 -6.55 15.85 10.45
C GLY A 197 -7.46 15.59 11.65
N LEU A 198 -6.86 15.52 12.84
CA LEU A 198 -7.56 15.16 14.08
C LEU A 198 -8.74 16.11 14.38
N SER A 199 -8.60 17.40 14.08
CA SER A 199 -9.63 18.41 14.36
C SER A 199 -10.94 18.25 13.57
N TYR A 200 -10.99 17.36 12.58
CA TYR A 200 -12.19 17.09 11.78
C TYR A 200 -12.45 15.59 11.57
N GLY A 201 -12.03 14.77 12.54
CA GLY A 201 -12.38 13.35 12.63
C GLY A 201 -11.34 12.38 12.05
N GLY A 202 -10.08 12.78 11.98
CA GLY A 202 -8.97 11.84 11.75
C GLY A 202 -8.74 10.89 12.93
N SER A 203 -8.11 9.75 12.68
CA SER A 203 -7.74 8.78 13.74
C SER A 203 -6.32 9.03 14.25
N LEU A 204 -6.11 8.80 15.56
CA LEU A 204 -4.77 8.58 16.12
C LEU A 204 -4.11 7.37 15.45
N ILE A 205 -2.77 7.28 15.54
CA ILE A 205 -1.93 6.22 14.93
C ILE A 205 -1.95 6.22 13.39
N ARG A 206 -2.77 7.04 12.72
CA ARG A 206 -2.86 7.05 11.25
C ARG A 206 -1.53 7.32 10.53
N PRO A 207 -0.67 8.27 10.98
CA PRO A 207 0.66 8.45 10.39
C PRO A 207 1.56 7.23 10.55
N GLU A 208 1.55 6.60 11.73
CA GLU A 208 2.39 5.45 12.11
C GLU A 208 1.94 4.13 11.46
N ALA A 209 0.65 4.01 11.19
CA ALA A 209 -0.06 2.75 10.93
C ALA A 209 0.61 1.79 9.94
N THR A 210 1.09 2.29 8.79
CA THR A 210 1.72 1.43 7.78
C THR A 210 3.07 0.90 8.24
N GLY A 211 3.89 1.75 8.86
CA GLY A 211 5.21 1.34 9.37
C GLY A 211 5.10 0.43 10.59
N TYR A 212 4.22 0.78 11.53
CA TYR A 212 3.94 -0.06 12.71
C TYR A 212 3.36 -1.41 12.29
N GLY A 213 2.38 -1.41 11.38
CA GLY A 213 1.77 -2.63 10.90
C GLY A 213 2.76 -3.57 10.22
N ALA A 214 3.69 -3.04 9.41
CA ALA A 214 4.74 -3.85 8.80
C ALA A 214 5.64 -4.54 9.82
N VAL A 215 5.99 -3.85 10.91
CA VAL A 215 6.80 -4.41 11.99
C VAL A 215 6.02 -5.43 12.82
N TYR A 216 4.73 -5.19 13.10
CA TYR A 216 3.88 -6.19 13.76
C TYR A 216 3.73 -7.46 12.93
N TYR A 217 3.55 -7.34 11.61
CA TYR A 217 3.53 -8.51 10.72
C TYR A 217 4.87 -9.27 10.76
N LEU A 218 6.00 -8.54 10.71
CA LEU A 218 7.33 -9.12 10.85
C LEU A 218 7.51 -9.86 12.19
N CYS A 219 6.96 -9.35 13.28
CA CYS A 219 6.99 -10.05 14.57
C CYS A 219 6.32 -11.43 14.50
N GLU A 220 5.18 -11.57 13.81
CA GLU A 220 4.54 -12.88 13.63
C GLU A 220 5.31 -13.79 12.67
N VAL A 221 5.94 -13.22 11.63
CA VAL A 221 6.87 -13.99 10.77
C VAL A 221 8.03 -14.56 11.57
N LEU A 222 8.65 -13.75 12.44
CA LEU A 222 9.76 -14.19 13.28
C LEU A 222 9.32 -15.23 14.31
N LYS A 223 8.14 -15.03 14.91
CA LYS A 223 7.56 -15.97 15.89
C LYS A 223 7.25 -17.33 15.28
N HIS A 224 6.75 -17.38 14.04
CA HIS A 224 6.58 -18.64 13.30
C HIS A 224 7.91 -19.39 13.12
N GLU A 225 8.98 -18.65 12.90
CA GLU A 225 10.34 -19.16 12.73
C GLU A 225 11.10 -19.41 14.04
N GLU A 226 10.41 -19.34 15.19
CA GLU A 226 11.00 -19.43 16.53
C GLU A 226 12.16 -18.43 16.77
N ASP A 227 12.12 -17.29 16.06
CA ASP A 227 13.11 -16.21 16.10
C ASP A 227 12.53 -14.95 16.79
N LYS A 228 13.38 -13.95 17.04
CA LYS A 228 13.04 -12.73 17.78
C LYS A 228 13.59 -11.49 17.10
N LEU A 229 12.81 -10.40 17.13
CA LEU A 229 13.19 -9.14 16.50
C LEU A 229 14.35 -8.43 17.20
N LYS A 230 14.44 -8.55 18.53
CA LYS A 230 15.43 -7.86 19.35
C LYS A 230 16.87 -8.20 18.92
N GLY A 231 17.66 -7.16 18.62
CA GLY A 231 19.04 -7.25 18.19
C GLY A 231 19.24 -7.45 16.69
N LYS A 232 18.18 -7.68 15.91
CA LYS A 232 18.28 -7.82 14.45
C LYS A 232 18.52 -6.48 13.78
N THR A 233 19.40 -6.50 12.78
CA THR A 233 19.71 -5.39 11.88
C THR A 233 18.74 -5.36 10.70
N VAL A 234 18.27 -4.17 10.33
CA VAL A 234 17.25 -4.01 9.28
C VAL A 234 17.69 -2.99 8.24
N ALA A 235 17.70 -3.39 6.97
CA ALA A 235 17.82 -2.45 5.85
C ALA A 235 16.42 -1.91 5.51
N VAL A 236 16.23 -0.61 5.68
CA VAL A 236 15.02 0.12 5.31
C VAL A 236 15.34 1.06 4.13
N SER A 237 14.46 1.12 3.13
CA SER A 237 14.55 2.11 2.05
C SER A 237 13.59 3.28 2.26
N GLY A 238 13.94 4.45 1.72
CA GLY A 238 13.17 5.67 1.91
C GLY A 238 13.41 6.34 3.27
N PHE A 239 13.03 7.60 3.38
CA PHE A 239 12.91 8.35 4.64
C PHE A 239 11.50 8.94 4.83
N GLY A 240 10.53 8.43 4.05
CA GLY A 240 9.15 8.88 4.06
C GLY A 240 8.35 8.37 5.27
N ASN A 241 7.03 8.57 5.21
CA ASN A 241 6.11 8.21 6.30
C ASN A 241 6.20 6.74 6.74
N VAL A 242 6.33 5.82 5.78
CA VAL A 242 6.41 4.38 6.07
C VAL A 242 7.74 4.03 6.73
N ALA A 243 8.87 4.50 6.16
CA ALA A 243 10.20 4.27 6.70
C ALA A 243 10.35 4.85 8.12
N TRP A 244 9.83 6.06 8.36
CA TRP A 244 9.80 6.67 9.70
C TRP A 244 9.04 5.80 10.72
N GLY A 245 7.81 5.38 10.38
CA GLY A 245 7.00 4.54 11.26
C GLY A 245 7.66 3.18 11.53
N ALA A 246 8.25 2.57 10.49
CA ALA A 246 8.98 1.30 10.60
C ALA A 246 10.21 1.45 11.50
N CYS A 247 11.07 2.45 11.26
CA CYS A 247 12.25 2.70 12.10
C CYS A 247 11.86 2.94 13.57
N LYS A 248 10.81 3.71 13.81
CA LYS A 248 10.30 3.98 15.15
C LYS A 248 9.87 2.71 15.88
N LYS A 249 9.04 1.86 15.25
CA LYS A 249 8.59 0.61 15.88
C LYS A 249 9.67 -0.46 15.98
N LEU A 250 10.57 -0.53 14.99
CA LEU A 250 11.77 -1.40 15.05
C LEU A 250 12.62 -1.05 16.27
N ALA A 251 12.94 0.23 16.45
CA ALA A 251 13.72 0.71 17.58
C ALA A 251 13.03 0.43 18.93
N GLU A 252 11.73 0.68 19.02
CA GLU A 252 10.90 0.38 20.20
C GLU A 252 10.97 -1.11 20.60
N LEU A 253 10.97 -2.01 19.61
CA LEU A 253 11.03 -3.47 19.83
C LEU A 253 12.47 -4.01 19.88
N GLY A 254 13.47 -3.13 19.87
CA GLY A 254 14.88 -3.46 20.05
C GLY A 254 15.60 -3.99 18.81
N ALA A 255 15.03 -3.83 17.61
CA ALA A 255 15.75 -3.98 16.35
C ALA A 255 16.54 -2.71 16.00
N ILE A 256 17.46 -2.84 15.05
CA ILE A 256 18.44 -1.81 14.69
C ILE A 256 18.26 -1.50 13.19
N PRO A 257 17.38 -0.57 12.79
CA PRO A 257 17.35 -0.07 11.42
C PRO A 257 18.64 0.66 11.10
N VAL A 258 19.39 0.22 10.08
CA VAL A 258 20.75 0.72 9.77
C VAL A 258 20.85 1.47 8.46
N THR A 259 19.79 1.55 7.67
CA THR A 259 19.77 2.31 6.41
C THR A 259 18.49 3.12 6.25
N ILE A 260 18.60 4.21 5.50
CA ILE A 260 17.50 4.86 4.76
C ILE A 260 18.03 5.17 3.36
N SER A 261 17.13 5.43 2.41
CA SER A 261 17.52 5.83 1.06
C SER A 261 16.68 6.97 0.52
N GLY A 262 17.21 7.64 -0.50
CA GLY A 262 16.56 8.71 -1.26
C GLY A 262 16.88 8.57 -2.74
N PRO A 263 16.33 9.44 -3.60
CA PRO A 263 16.69 9.44 -5.03
C PRO A 263 18.18 9.80 -5.26
N ASP A 264 18.84 10.40 -4.27
CA ASP A 264 20.25 10.79 -4.28
C ASP A 264 21.22 9.67 -3.87
N GLY A 265 20.74 8.59 -3.23
CA GLY A 265 21.58 7.47 -2.77
C GLY A 265 21.02 6.78 -1.53
N TYR A 266 21.91 6.26 -0.68
CA TYR A 266 21.53 5.72 0.63
C TYR A 266 22.54 6.07 1.72
N ILE A 267 22.10 6.03 2.97
CA ILE A 267 22.98 6.15 4.15
C ILE A 267 23.14 4.80 4.81
N TYR A 268 24.27 4.62 5.50
CA TYR A 268 24.49 3.49 6.40
C TYR A 268 24.86 4.01 7.79
N ASP A 269 23.99 3.79 8.76
CA ASP A 269 24.20 4.14 10.16
C ASP A 269 24.40 2.86 10.98
N LYS A 270 25.66 2.51 11.22
CA LYS A 270 26.04 1.30 11.98
C LYS A 270 25.49 1.28 13.41
N ASP A 271 25.25 2.46 14.00
CA ASP A 271 24.75 2.60 15.36
C ASP A 271 23.21 2.59 15.39
N GLY A 272 22.59 2.64 14.21
CA GLY A 272 21.16 2.52 13.99
C GLY A 272 20.39 3.83 14.13
N ILE A 273 19.23 3.87 13.47
CA ILE A 273 18.24 4.95 13.50
C ILE A 273 17.27 4.70 14.67
N ILE A 274 17.83 4.69 15.89
CA ILE A 274 17.13 4.22 17.09
C ILE A 274 16.86 5.30 18.15
N THR A 275 17.49 6.48 18.02
CA THR A 275 17.26 7.58 18.94
C THR A 275 16.08 8.43 18.49
N GLU A 276 15.40 9.06 19.44
CA GLU A 276 14.30 9.99 19.13
C GLU A 276 14.76 11.12 18.20
N GLU A 277 15.97 11.64 18.38
CA GLU A 277 16.55 12.66 17.50
C GLU A 277 16.72 12.15 16.06
N LYS A 278 17.30 10.97 15.87
CA LYS A 278 17.52 10.36 14.55
C LYS A 278 16.19 10.06 13.85
N ILE A 279 15.23 9.51 14.58
CA ILE A 279 13.90 9.17 14.05
C ILE A 279 13.12 10.43 13.68
N ASN A 280 13.08 11.44 14.55
CA ASN A 280 12.35 12.69 14.29
C ASN A 280 12.97 13.48 13.13
N TYR A 281 14.28 13.37 12.92
CA TYR A 281 14.93 14.02 11.80
C TYR A 281 14.45 13.51 10.42
N LEU A 282 13.97 12.26 10.32
CA LEU A 282 13.33 11.77 9.09
C LEU A 282 12.10 12.61 8.71
N LEU A 283 11.34 13.09 9.70
CA LEU A 283 10.21 13.98 9.47
C LEU A 283 10.67 15.37 9.02
N GLU A 284 11.76 15.90 9.57
CA GLU A 284 12.36 17.17 9.13
C GLU A 284 12.83 17.08 7.66
N MET A 285 13.56 16.00 7.31
CA MET A 285 14.00 15.74 5.94
C MET A 285 12.81 15.67 4.98
N ARG A 286 11.76 14.93 5.36
CA ARG A 286 10.52 14.85 4.57
C ARG A 286 9.82 16.20 4.44
N ALA A 287 9.73 16.98 5.51
CA ALA A 287 9.09 18.28 5.52
C ALA A 287 9.86 19.34 4.71
N SER A 288 11.18 19.16 4.55
CA SER A 288 12.03 20.07 3.77
C SER A 288 11.67 20.10 2.27
N GLY A 289 11.09 19.01 1.75
CA GLY A 289 10.79 18.87 0.32
C GLY A 289 12.01 18.84 -0.60
N ARG A 290 13.23 18.67 -0.04
CA ARG A 290 14.48 18.60 -0.81
C ARG A 290 14.69 17.26 -1.51
N ASP A 291 13.98 16.22 -1.08
CA ASP A 291 14.12 14.84 -1.58
C ASP A 291 15.58 14.33 -1.51
N ARG A 292 16.30 14.61 -0.41
CA ARG A 292 17.71 14.23 -0.20
C ARG A 292 17.90 13.41 1.06
N CYS A 293 18.35 12.16 0.94
CA CYS A 293 18.74 11.36 2.11
C CYS A 293 20.13 11.76 2.65
N GLU A 294 20.96 12.41 1.84
CA GLU A 294 22.27 12.96 2.23
C GLU A 294 22.17 13.93 3.42
N ASP A 295 21.04 14.62 3.59
CA ASP A 295 20.79 15.52 4.73
C ASP A 295 20.95 14.80 6.10
N TYR A 296 20.71 13.47 6.15
CA TYR A 296 20.93 12.63 7.33
C TYR A 296 22.41 12.45 7.62
N ALA A 297 23.19 12.17 6.57
CA ALA A 297 24.64 12.04 6.66
C ALA A 297 25.29 13.36 7.09
N ASP A 298 24.84 14.49 6.53
CA ASP A 298 25.30 15.83 6.90
C ASP A 298 25.07 16.14 8.40
N LYS A 299 23.91 15.72 8.95
CA LYS A 299 23.57 15.98 10.36
C LYS A 299 24.29 15.05 11.34
N PHE A 300 24.36 13.76 11.03
CA PHE A 300 24.81 12.73 11.99
C PHE A 300 26.21 12.18 11.70
N GLY A 301 26.89 12.63 10.63
CA GLY A 301 28.26 12.24 10.31
C GLY A 301 28.40 10.77 9.90
N VAL A 302 27.39 10.21 9.24
CA VAL A 302 27.38 8.81 8.78
C VAL A 302 27.72 8.70 7.28
N PRO A 303 28.22 7.56 6.80
CA PRO A 303 28.47 7.34 5.38
C PRO A 303 27.23 7.56 4.49
N PHE A 304 27.43 8.28 3.38
CA PHE A 304 26.48 8.44 2.29
C PHE A 304 27.06 7.86 0.99
N TYR A 305 26.26 7.05 0.30
CA TYR A 305 26.64 6.36 -0.92
C TYR A 305 25.77 6.87 -2.07
N LYS A 306 26.33 7.80 -2.84
CA LYS A 306 25.63 8.55 -3.88
C LYS A 306 25.20 7.64 -5.04
N GLY A 307 23.92 7.71 -5.41
CA GLY A 307 23.34 6.98 -6.56
C GLY A 307 23.26 5.46 -6.38
N GLU A 308 23.53 4.96 -5.16
CA GLU A 308 23.48 3.55 -4.84
C GLU A 308 22.21 3.19 -4.04
N LYS A 309 21.94 1.88 -3.91
CA LYS A 309 20.84 1.33 -3.11
C LYS A 309 21.39 0.55 -1.90
N PRO A 310 20.64 0.47 -0.77
CA PRO A 310 21.14 -0.12 0.47
C PRO A 310 21.23 -1.65 0.47
N TRP A 311 20.77 -2.33 -0.58
CA TRP A 311 20.57 -3.79 -0.61
C TRP A 311 21.86 -4.61 -0.64
N GLY A 312 23.01 -3.95 -0.81
CA GLY A 312 24.34 -4.55 -0.65
C GLY A 312 24.82 -4.64 0.80
N ILE A 313 24.13 -4.02 1.76
CA ILE A 313 24.50 -4.06 3.18
C ILE A 313 24.07 -5.39 3.81
N LYS A 314 24.98 -6.01 4.57
CA LYS A 314 24.68 -7.23 5.33
C LYS A 314 23.77 -6.91 6.52
N VAL A 315 22.56 -7.47 6.48
CA VAL A 315 21.53 -7.29 7.50
C VAL A 315 20.76 -8.60 7.71
N ASP A 316 20.01 -8.70 8.80
CA ASP A 316 19.14 -9.85 9.07
C ASP A 316 17.83 -9.76 8.27
N ILE A 317 17.34 -8.53 8.04
CA ILE A 317 16.01 -8.25 7.48
C ILE A 317 16.11 -7.13 6.43
N ALA A 318 15.49 -7.31 5.27
CA ALA A 318 15.33 -6.29 4.24
C ALA A 318 13.87 -5.85 4.15
N MET A 319 13.62 -4.54 4.29
CA MET A 319 12.30 -3.91 4.23
C MET A 319 12.27 -2.77 3.19
N PRO A 320 11.96 -3.06 1.91
CA PRO A 320 11.71 -2.01 0.91
C PRO A 320 10.44 -1.23 1.25
N CYS A 321 10.58 0.07 1.53
CA CYS A 321 9.51 0.97 2.00
C CYS A 321 9.33 2.22 1.11
N ALA A 322 9.97 2.30 -0.06
CA ALA A 322 10.01 3.53 -0.84
C ALA A 322 9.12 3.52 -2.09
N THR A 323 9.48 2.75 -3.11
CA THR A 323 8.90 2.87 -4.46
C THR A 323 8.66 1.51 -5.11
N GLN A 324 7.84 1.52 -6.16
CA GLN A 324 7.63 0.35 -7.01
C GLN A 324 8.92 -0.05 -7.72
N ASN A 325 9.13 -1.34 -7.92
CA ASN A 325 10.25 -1.93 -8.67
C ASN A 325 11.64 -1.42 -8.22
N GLU A 326 11.83 -1.10 -6.94
CA GLU A 326 13.14 -0.72 -6.39
C GLU A 326 14.09 -1.92 -6.25
N ILE A 327 13.57 -3.15 -6.17
CA ILE A 327 14.32 -4.40 -6.12
C ILE A 327 14.23 -5.10 -7.47
N GLY A 328 15.33 -5.06 -8.23
CA GLY A 328 15.52 -5.87 -9.43
C GLY A 328 16.33 -7.13 -9.13
N ILE A 329 16.61 -7.92 -10.18
CA ILE A 329 17.36 -9.17 -10.04
C ILE A 329 18.77 -8.96 -9.47
N LYS A 330 19.38 -7.80 -9.73
CA LYS A 330 20.68 -7.40 -9.18
C LYS A 330 20.59 -7.27 -7.66
N GLU A 331 19.65 -6.48 -7.16
CA GLU A 331 19.45 -6.24 -5.74
C GLU A 331 19.04 -7.52 -5.00
N ALA A 332 18.15 -8.33 -5.58
CA ALA A 332 17.78 -9.61 -5.00
C ALA A 332 18.98 -10.54 -4.81
N LYS A 333 19.88 -10.63 -5.80
CA LYS A 333 21.14 -11.40 -5.68
C LYS A 333 22.05 -10.86 -4.58
N GLN A 334 22.10 -9.54 -4.38
CA GLN A 334 22.88 -8.92 -3.29
C GLN A 334 22.31 -9.28 -1.91
N ILE A 335 20.98 -9.21 -1.75
CA ILE A 335 20.28 -9.59 -0.51
C ILE A 335 20.60 -11.04 -0.13
N ILE A 336 20.54 -11.96 -1.10
CA ILE A 336 20.89 -13.36 -0.87
C ILE A 336 22.38 -13.54 -0.53
N ALA A 337 23.28 -12.89 -1.27
CA ALA A 337 24.72 -13.01 -1.04
C ALA A 337 25.15 -12.56 0.37
N ASN A 338 24.35 -11.69 0.99
CA ASN A 338 24.57 -11.20 2.35
C ASN A 338 24.07 -12.16 3.45
N GLY A 339 23.33 -13.21 3.09
CA GLY A 339 22.70 -14.14 4.03
C GLY A 339 21.46 -13.57 4.71
N THR A 340 20.81 -12.57 4.12
CA THR A 340 19.55 -12.00 4.63
C THR A 340 18.44 -13.05 4.52
N LYS A 341 17.91 -13.52 5.65
CA LYS A 341 16.85 -14.53 5.71
C LYS A 341 15.46 -13.94 5.47
N TYR A 342 15.20 -12.71 5.91
CA TYR A 342 13.86 -12.12 5.91
C TYR A 342 13.74 -11.01 4.86
N TYR A 343 12.96 -11.24 3.82
CA TYR A 343 12.64 -10.26 2.78
C TYR A 343 11.18 -9.84 2.88
N ILE A 344 10.93 -8.62 3.36
CA ILE A 344 9.62 -8.17 3.83
C ILE A 344 9.19 -6.95 3.02
N GLU A 345 8.37 -7.16 1.99
CA GLU A 345 7.93 -6.05 1.16
C GLU A 345 7.00 -5.11 1.93
N VAL A 346 7.28 -3.81 1.95
CA VAL A 346 6.41 -2.82 2.62
C VAL A 346 5.82 -1.80 1.65
N ALA A 347 6.61 -1.27 0.72
CA ALA A 347 6.06 -0.46 -0.38
C ALA A 347 5.14 -1.30 -1.26
N ASN A 348 4.28 -0.67 -2.07
CA ASN A 348 3.45 -1.43 -3.01
C ASN A 348 4.30 -1.87 -4.20
N MET A 349 4.39 -3.19 -4.45
CA MET A 349 5.13 -3.79 -5.58
C MET A 349 6.59 -3.30 -5.67
N PRO A 350 7.39 -3.41 -4.59
CA PRO A 350 8.78 -2.95 -4.60
C PRO A 350 9.68 -3.85 -5.44
N THR A 351 9.26 -5.06 -5.76
CA THR A 351 10.07 -6.09 -6.42
C THR A 351 9.57 -6.32 -7.84
N THR A 352 10.48 -6.38 -8.80
CA THR A 352 10.15 -6.83 -10.17
C THR A 352 9.79 -8.32 -10.17
N GLU A 353 8.93 -8.77 -11.11
CA GLU A 353 8.51 -10.18 -11.24
C GLU A 353 9.70 -11.16 -11.24
N GLU A 354 10.73 -10.88 -12.05
CA GLU A 354 11.94 -11.73 -12.13
C GLU A 354 12.65 -11.87 -10.78
N ALA A 355 12.79 -10.76 -10.04
CA ALA A 355 13.43 -10.74 -8.74
C ALA A 355 12.58 -11.45 -7.68
N LEU A 356 11.26 -11.29 -7.73
CA LEU A 356 10.35 -11.94 -6.78
C LEU A 356 10.36 -13.45 -6.98
N ASN A 357 10.25 -13.94 -8.21
CA ASN A 357 10.36 -15.36 -8.54
C ASN A 357 11.71 -15.94 -8.07
N PHE A 358 12.80 -15.22 -8.32
CA PHE A 358 14.13 -15.60 -7.82
C PHE A 358 14.20 -15.72 -6.29
N LEU A 359 13.49 -14.86 -5.55
CA LEU A 359 13.47 -14.90 -4.08
C LEU A 359 12.55 -16.01 -3.55
N ILE A 360 11.40 -16.24 -4.18
CA ILE A 360 10.42 -17.26 -3.76
C ILE A 360 10.94 -18.68 -4.03
N ASP A 361 11.70 -18.89 -5.11
CA ASP A 361 12.28 -20.20 -5.45
C ASP A 361 13.36 -20.68 -4.45
N ARG A 362 13.67 -19.87 -3.42
CA ARG A 362 14.70 -20.14 -2.43
C ARG A 362 14.11 -20.62 -1.11
N ASN A 363 14.66 -21.71 -0.60
CA ASN A 363 14.27 -22.26 0.70
C ASN A 363 14.95 -21.56 1.89
N ASP A 364 16.00 -20.76 1.65
CA ASP A 364 16.77 -20.06 2.68
C ASP A 364 16.30 -18.63 2.94
N VAL A 365 15.23 -18.18 2.27
CA VAL A 365 14.65 -16.85 2.43
C VAL A 365 13.14 -16.93 2.61
N ILE A 366 12.63 -16.09 3.50
CA ILE A 366 11.20 -15.90 3.72
C ILE A 366 10.80 -14.60 3.07
N VAL A 367 9.85 -14.70 2.14
CA VAL A 367 9.29 -13.57 1.40
C VAL A 367 7.90 -13.26 1.95
N ALA A 368 7.70 -12.04 2.45
CA ALA A 368 6.39 -11.56 2.87
C ALA A 368 5.85 -10.50 1.87
N PRO A 369 4.64 -10.67 1.32
CA PRO A 369 4.13 -9.82 0.26
C PRO A 369 3.61 -8.48 0.78
N SER A 370 3.82 -7.42 -0.01
CA SER A 370 3.41 -6.06 0.37
C SER A 370 1.93 -5.91 0.65
N LYS A 371 1.06 -6.67 -0.03
CA LYS A 371 -0.40 -6.62 0.19
C LYS A 371 -0.80 -6.96 1.62
N ALA A 372 -0.08 -7.87 2.28
CA ALA A 372 -0.34 -8.29 3.64
C ALA A 372 0.40 -7.38 4.63
N VAL A 373 1.71 -7.18 4.41
CA VAL A 373 2.60 -6.45 5.33
C VAL A 373 2.17 -4.99 5.53
N ASN A 374 1.76 -4.29 4.47
CA ASN A 374 1.46 -2.86 4.54
C ASN A 374 -0.03 -2.52 4.80
N ALA A 375 -0.84 -3.55 5.06
CA ALA A 375 -2.28 -3.42 5.28
C ALA A 375 -2.64 -2.57 6.51
N GLY A 376 -1.71 -2.37 7.45
CA GLY A 376 -1.94 -1.55 8.66
C GLY A 376 -2.48 -0.14 8.36
N GLY A 377 -2.02 0.49 7.27
CA GLY A 377 -2.51 1.82 6.87
C GLY A 377 -3.98 1.84 6.47
N VAL A 378 -4.45 0.79 5.77
CA VAL A 378 -5.86 0.69 5.40
C VAL A 378 -6.72 0.13 6.53
N CYS A 379 -6.15 -0.72 7.40
CA CYS A 379 -6.77 -1.13 8.65
C CYS A 379 -7.14 0.09 9.50
N VAL A 380 -6.19 0.97 9.82
CA VAL A 380 -6.48 2.21 10.58
C VAL A 380 -7.41 3.16 9.82
N SER A 381 -7.43 3.12 8.48
CA SER A 381 -8.44 3.86 7.71
C SER A 381 -9.85 3.29 7.93
N GLY A 382 -10.00 1.96 8.02
CA GLY A 382 -11.26 1.33 8.41
C GLY A 382 -11.66 1.66 9.85
N LEU A 383 -10.70 1.71 10.79
CA LEU A 383 -10.94 2.17 12.17
C LEU A 383 -11.35 3.66 12.22
N GLU A 384 -10.78 4.51 11.37
CA GLU A 384 -11.18 5.91 11.22
C GLU A 384 -12.64 6.01 10.71
N MET A 385 -13.03 5.16 9.75
CA MET A 385 -14.42 5.07 9.29
C MET A 385 -15.36 4.63 10.43
N SER A 386 -14.98 3.63 11.23
CA SER A 386 -15.78 3.19 12.39
C SER A 386 -15.98 4.33 13.40
N GLN A 387 -14.91 5.03 13.78
CA GLN A 387 -14.96 6.19 14.68
C GLN A 387 -15.88 7.30 14.13
N ASN A 388 -15.81 7.58 12.83
CA ASN A 388 -16.68 8.58 12.20
C ASN A 388 -18.15 8.17 12.19
N SER A 389 -18.46 6.91 11.90
CA SER A 389 -19.82 6.37 11.99
C SER A 389 -20.36 6.39 13.42
N GLN A 390 -19.50 6.14 14.42
CA GLN A 390 -19.83 6.22 15.84
C GLN A 390 -19.87 7.67 16.39
N ARG A 391 -19.29 8.62 15.67
CA ARG A 391 -19.13 10.03 16.08
C ARG A 391 -18.35 10.23 17.38
N LEU A 392 -17.36 9.38 17.61
CA LEU A 392 -16.43 9.45 18.74
C LEU A 392 -15.00 9.20 18.29
N SER A 393 -14.04 9.45 19.18
CA SER A 393 -12.63 9.16 18.95
C SER A 393 -12.14 8.10 19.92
N TRP A 394 -11.31 7.19 19.42
CA TRP A 394 -10.58 6.24 20.26
C TRP A 394 -9.23 6.83 20.67
N THR A 395 -8.71 6.31 21.77
CA THR A 395 -7.36 6.58 22.27
C THR A 395 -6.30 5.97 21.33
N ALA A 396 -5.04 6.40 21.47
CA ALA A 396 -3.96 5.86 20.64
C ALA A 396 -3.74 4.37 20.95
N GLU A 397 -3.88 3.99 22.21
CA GLU A 397 -3.74 2.63 22.73
C GLU A 397 -4.80 1.70 22.14
N GLU A 398 -6.07 2.12 22.12
CA GLU A 398 -7.15 1.33 21.51
C GLU A 398 -6.95 1.13 20.00
N VAL A 399 -6.46 2.16 19.28
CA VAL A 399 -6.20 2.05 17.84
C VAL A 399 -4.98 1.15 17.58
N ASP A 400 -3.90 1.32 18.34
CA ASP A 400 -2.68 0.52 18.19
C ASP A 400 -2.92 -0.96 18.52
N GLU A 401 -3.68 -1.26 19.58
CA GLU A 401 -4.07 -2.63 19.94
C GLU A 401 -4.88 -3.30 18.81
N LYS A 402 -5.85 -2.58 18.24
CA LYS A 402 -6.65 -3.09 17.11
C LYS A 402 -5.80 -3.28 15.86
N LEU A 403 -4.89 -2.35 15.57
CA LEU A 403 -3.93 -2.48 14.48
C LEU A 403 -3.05 -3.71 14.67
N HIS A 404 -2.48 -3.90 15.85
CA HIS A 404 -1.61 -5.03 16.15
C HIS A 404 -2.35 -6.36 15.97
N ASN A 405 -3.53 -6.50 16.57
CA ASN A 405 -4.37 -7.69 16.41
C ASN A 405 -4.75 -7.96 14.95
N ALA A 406 -5.04 -6.91 14.16
CA ALA A 406 -5.34 -7.06 12.75
C ALA A 406 -4.13 -7.61 11.97
N MET A 407 -2.91 -7.11 12.23
CA MET A 407 -1.70 -7.62 11.57
C MET A 407 -1.40 -9.08 11.94
N ILE A 408 -1.66 -9.47 13.19
CA ILE A 408 -1.56 -10.88 13.62
C ILE A 408 -2.52 -11.75 12.82
N ASN A 409 -3.78 -11.32 12.69
CA ASN A 409 -4.79 -12.08 11.95
C ASN A 409 -4.48 -12.16 10.45
N ILE A 410 -3.92 -11.10 9.85
CA ILE A 410 -3.53 -11.12 8.43
C ILE A 410 -2.41 -12.15 8.18
N HIS A 411 -1.39 -12.20 9.04
CA HIS A 411 -0.35 -13.24 8.97
C HIS A 411 -0.97 -14.62 9.12
N LYS A 412 -1.76 -14.83 10.18
CA LYS A 412 -2.44 -16.10 10.46
C LYS A 412 -3.28 -16.59 9.28
N HIS A 413 -4.15 -15.74 8.72
CA HIS A 413 -4.99 -16.12 7.56
C HIS A 413 -4.15 -16.48 6.33
N SER A 414 -3.02 -15.80 6.13
CA SER A 414 -2.11 -16.12 5.02
C SER A 414 -1.50 -17.51 5.20
N VAL A 415 -1.05 -17.85 6.41
CA VAL A 415 -0.49 -19.18 6.74
C VAL A 415 -1.55 -20.26 6.59
N GLU A 416 -2.71 -20.09 7.22
CA GLU A 416 -3.81 -21.06 7.17
C GLU A 416 -4.27 -21.32 5.73
N ALA A 417 -4.35 -20.27 4.90
CA ALA A 417 -4.68 -20.40 3.49
C ALA A 417 -3.61 -21.16 2.69
N ALA A 418 -2.33 -20.84 2.88
CA ALA A 418 -1.24 -21.56 2.20
C ALA A 418 -1.20 -23.04 2.61
N GLU A 419 -1.38 -23.34 3.90
CA GLU A 419 -1.43 -24.70 4.44
C GLU A 419 -2.64 -25.48 3.93
N LYS A 420 -3.83 -24.87 3.90
CA LYS A 420 -5.07 -25.47 3.36
C LYS A 420 -4.89 -26.01 1.95
N TYR A 421 -4.12 -25.30 1.12
CA TYR A 421 -3.83 -25.71 -0.26
C TYR A 421 -2.47 -26.42 -0.42
N GLY A 422 -1.83 -26.83 0.68
CA GLY A 422 -0.59 -27.61 0.65
C GLY A 422 0.57 -26.86 -0.02
N LEU A 423 0.70 -25.56 0.26
CA LEU A 423 1.80 -24.70 -0.21
C LEU A 423 2.85 -24.46 0.88
N GLY A 424 2.64 -25.00 2.09
CA GLY A 424 3.52 -24.77 3.23
C GLY A 424 3.48 -23.32 3.68
N TYR A 425 4.64 -22.75 4.04
CA TYR A 425 4.76 -21.38 4.54
C TYR A 425 4.96 -20.35 3.41
N ASP A 426 4.19 -20.48 2.33
CA ASP A 426 4.18 -19.51 1.22
C ASP A 426 3.25 -18.34 1.56
N LEU A 427 3.81 -17.29 2.18
CA LEU A 427 3.06 -16.09 2.54
C LEU A 427 2.55 -15.31 1.32
N VAL A 428 3.18 -15.44 0.15
CA VAL A 428 2.78 -14.74 -1.08
C VAL A 428 1.50 -15.35 -1.63
N ALA A 429 1.50 -16.66 -1.86
CA ALA A 429 0.31 -17.37 -2.28
C ALA A 429 -0.78 -17.32 -1.20
N GLY A 430 -0.41 -17.53 0.07
CA GLY A 430 -1.32 -17.47 1.20
C GLY A 430 -2.10 -16.16 1.30
N ALA A 431 -1.42 -15.01 1.14
CA ALA A 431 -2.09 -13.71 1.16
C ALA A 431 -3.03 -13.50 -0.05
N ASN A 432 -2.66 -14.00 -1.23
CA ASN A 432 -3.53 -13.94 -2.41
C ASN A 432 -4.79 -14.79 -2.22
N ILE A 433 -4.63 -16.02 -1.73
CA ILE A 433 -5.72 -16.97 -1.49
C ILE A 433 -6.66 -16.42 -0.42
N ALA A 434 -6.15 -16.05 0.76
CA ALA A 434 -6.98 -15.53 1.84
C ALA A 434 -7.73 -14.24 1.45
N GLY A 435 -7.08 -13.36 0.68
CA GLY A 435 -7.72 -12.17 0.15
C GLY A 435 -8.82 -12.49 -0.88
N PHE A 436 -8.59 -13.50 -1.73
CA PHE A 436 -9.51 -13.94 -2.78
C PHE A 436 -10.75 -14.63 -2.22
N GLU A 437 -10.61 -15.61 -1.32
CA GLU A 437 -11.70 -16.46 -0.86
C GLU A 437 -12.89 -15.66 -0.32
N LYS A 438 -12.63 -14.66 0.52
CA LYS A 438 -13.69 -13.81 1.09
C LYS A 438 -14.43 -12.98 0.03
N VAL A 439 -13.73 -12.52 -1.01
CA VAL A 439 -14.34 -11.76 -2.12
C VAL A 439 -15.11 -12.71 -3.03
N ALA A 440 -14.56 -13.88 -3.32
CA ALA A 440 -15.19 -14.95 -4.09
C ALA A 440 -16.51 -15.38 -3.46
N GLU A 441 -16.49 -15.72 -2.16
CA GLU A 441 -17.67 -16.11 -1.40
C GLU A 441 -18.76 -15.03 -1.46
N ALA A 442 -18.39 -13.77 -1.26
CA ALA A 442 -19.33 -12.65 -1.33
C ALA A 442 -19.92 -12.45 -2.73
N MET A 443 -19.10 -12.55 -3.78
CA MET A 443 -19.55 -12.42 -5.17
C MET A 443 -20.50 -13.55 -5.58
N MET A 444 -20.17 -14.79 -5.22
CA MET A 444 -21.02 -15.95 -5.50
C MET A 444 -22.36 -15.83 -4.76
N ALA A 445 -22.34 -15.42 -3.49
CA ALA A 445 -23.57 -15.24 -2.70
C ALA A 445 -24.47 -14.10 -3.22
N GLN A 446 -23.88 -13.07 -3.85
CA GLN A 446 -24.60 -11.93 -4.42
C GLN A 446 -25.12 -12.17 -5.83
N GLY A 447 -24.75 -13.28 -6.46
CA GLY A 447 -25.18 -13.64 -7.82
C GLY A 447 -24.51 -12.81 -8.92
N ILE A 448 -25.16 -12.73 -10.09
CA ILE A 448 -24.66 -12.01 -11.27
C ILE A 448 -25.36 -10.65 -11.35
N TYR A 449 -24.61 -9.54 -11.26
CA TYR A 449 -25.13 -8.18 -11.26
C TYR A 449 -24.25 -7.19 -12.03
#